data_AF-A0A534XFY6-F1
#
_entry.id   AF-A0A534XFY6-F1
#
_cell.length_a   1.000
_cell.length_b   1.000
_cell.length_c   1.000
_cell.angle_alpha   90.00
_cell.angle_beta   90.00
_cell.angle_gamma   90.00
#
_symmetry.space_group_name_H-M   'P 1'
#
loop_
_entity.id
_entity.type
_entity.pdbx_description
1 polymer ?
#
loop_
_entity_poly.entity_id
_entity_poly.type
_entity_poly.pdbx_seq_one_letter_code
_entity_poly.pdbx_strand_id
1 'polypeptide(L)'
;MRMMFPGVRERRTVDRLLTSFFRDHRDLDFRRAIGFLSRFYHLPRPRVRWFEYLDWGKTAGRTYENGDIHLVHPESWKRGRKYNSERQWVRTVYHEFGHYVLWADPERKADGFAYRFVRGVALEGRGGGRTRLVGTAASRARRKRASLRRSHPPRRPRRSRFH
;
A
#
# COMPACT_ATOMS: atom_id res chain seq x y z
N MET A 1 -0.08 9.90 11.88
CA MET A 1 0.09 8.58 11.20
C MET A 1 0.75 8.83 9.85
N ARG A 2 1.91 8.23 9.56
CA ARG A 2 2.56 8.40 8.24
C ARG A 2 1.90 7.41 7.27
N MET A 3 1.08 7.92 6.35
CA MET A 3 0.49 7.09 5.30
C MET A 3 1.61 6.63 4.35
N MET A 4 1.69 5.33 4.09
CA MET A 4 2.59 4.80 3.07
C MET A 4 1.98 5.10 1.71
N PHE A 5 2.81 5.56 0.76
CA PHE A 5 2.37 5.81 -0.61
C PHE A 5 3.05 4.82 -1.56
N PRO A 6 2.41 4.44 -2.67
CA PRO A 6 3.08 3.70 -3.73
C PRO A 6 4.30 4.47 -4.23
N GLY A 7 5.26 3.73 -4.80
CA GLY A 7 6.42 4.33 -5.46
C GLY A 7 6.02 5.32 -6.56
N VAL A 8 6.94 6.19 -6.95
CA VAL A 8 6.67 7.23 -7.97
C VAL A 8 6.21 6.62 -9.29
N ARG A 9 6.77 5.47 -9.70
CA ARG A 9 6.41 4.78 -10.94
C ARG A 9 4.97 4.26 -10.91
N GLU A 10 4.56 3.66 -9.80
CA GLU A 10 3.20 3.16 -9.58
C GLU A 10 2.23 4.32 -9.57
N ARG A 11 2.54 5.41 -8.86
CA ARG A 11 1.71 6.62 -8.82
C ARG A 11 1.53 7.22 -10.22
N ARG A 12 2.60 7.34 -11.02
CA ARG A 12 2.50 7.78 -12.43
C ARG A 12 1.65 6.85 -13.29
N THR A 13 1.63 5.56 -13.00
CA THR A 13 0.78 4.60 -13.72
C THR A 13 -0.68 4.78 -13.35
N VAL A 14 -0.99 4.89 -12.05
CA VAL A 14 -2.35 5.17 -11.56
C VAL A 14 -2.85 6.50 -12.14
N ASP A 15 -2.02 7.54 -12.12
CA ASP A 15 -2.37 8.86 -12.63
C ASP A 15 -2.72 8.83 -14.13
N ARG A 16 -1.91 8.16 -14.95
CA ARG A 16 -2.20 7.96 -16.38
C ARG A 16 -3.50 7.20 -16.63
N LEU A 17 -3.81 6.18 -15.82
CA LEU A 17 -5.06 5.44 -15.94
C LEU A 17 -6.28 6.32 -15.59
N LEU A 18 -6.17 7.15 -14.54
CA LEU A 18 -7.23 8.08 -14.16
C LEU A 18 -7.41 9.19 -15.19
N THR A 19 -6.33 9.73 -15.75
CA THR A 19 -6.36 10.68 -16.87
C THR A 19 -6.99 10.06 -18.12
N SER A 20 -6.62 8.82 -18.47
CA SER A 20 -7.20 8.06 -19.59
C SER A 20 -8.72 7.90 -19.41
N PHE A 21 -9.16 7.48 -18.22
CA PHE A 21 -10.58 7.41 -17.91
C PHE A 21 -11.27 8.77 -17.98
N PHE A 22 -10.66 9.83 -17.44
CA PHE A 22 -11.24 11.17 -17.49
C PHE A 22 -11.43 11.66 -18.92
N ARG A 23 -10.49 11.39 -19.82
CA ARG A 23 -10.55 11.86 -21.21
C ARG A 23 -11.46 11.00 -22.07
N ASP A 24 -11.24 9.69 -22.02
CA ASP A 24 -11.77 8.73 -23.00
C ASP A 24 -12.87 7.82 -22.42
N HIS A 25 -13.27 8.01 -21.16
CA HIS A 25 -14.30 7.23 -20.45
C HIS A 25 -14.06 5.71 -20.46
N ARG A 26 -12.78 5.31 -20.45
CA ARG A 26 -12.38 3.90 -20.40
C ARG A 26 -12.55 3.32 -18.99
N ASP A 27 -13.73 2.80 -18.67
CA ASP A 27 -14.06 2.22 -17.35
C ASP A 27 -13.02 1.23 -16.83
N LEU A 28 -12.44 0.44 -17.74
CA LEU A 28 -11.40 -0.53 -17.39
C LEU A 28 -10.16 0.13 -16.79
N ASP A 29 -9.78 1.32 -17.27
CA ASP A 29 -8.62 2.04 -16.74
C ASP A 29 -8.90 2.56 -15.33
N PHE A 30 -10.11 3.06 -15.08
CA PHE A 30 -10.53 3.42 -13.72
C PHE A 30 -10.49 2.21 -12.77
N ARG A 31 -11.10 1.09 -13.17
CA ARG A 31 -11.10 -0.15 -12.37
C ARG A 31 -9.68 -0.66 -12.10
N ARG A 32 -8.77 -0.54 -13.07
CA ARG A 32 -7.35 -0.87 -12.89
C ARG A 32 -6.68 0.07 -11.90
N ALA A 33 -6.87 1.37 -12.02
CA ALA A 33 -6.32 2.37 -11.11
C ALA A 33 -6.72 2.10 -9.65
N ILE A 34 -8.03 1.96 -9.40
CA ILE A 34 -8.57 1.62 -8.07
C ILE A 34 -8.06 0.25 -7.59
N GLY A 35 -7.97 -0.73 -8.49
CA GLY A 35 -7.42 -2.04 -8.18
C GLY A 35 -5.94 -2.01 -7.74
N PHE A 36 -5.11 -1.20 -8.40
CA PHE A 36 -3.71 -0.99 -8.02
C PHE A 36 -3.60 -0.38 -6.63
N LEU A 37 -4.36 0.68 -6.36
CA LEU A 37 -4.36 1.34 -5.05
C LEU A 37 -4.85 0.40 -3.94
N SER A 38 -5.97 -0.30 -4.17
CA SER A 38 -6.53 -1.23 -3.19
C SER A 38 -5.55 -2.35 -2.84
N ARG A 39 -4.86 -2.90 -3.85
CA ARG A 39 -3.82 -3.92 -3.66
C ARG A 39 -2.65 -3.39 -2.84
N PHE A 40 -2.18 -2.17 -3.11
CA PHE A 40 -1.07 -1.58 -2.38
C PHE A 40 -1.37 -1.42 -0.88
N TYR A 41 -2.60 -1.05 -0.53
CA TYR A 41 -3.03 -0.91 0.86
C TYR A 41 -3.56 -2.21 1.49
N HIS A 42 -3.56 -3.33 0.75
CA HIS A 42 -4.15 -4.61 1.18
C HIS A 42 -5.63 -4.50 1.58
N LEU A 43 -6.39 -3.66 0.86
CA LEU A 43 -7.81 -3.43 1.08
C LEU A 43 -8.66 -4.10 -0.01
N PRO A 44 -9.91 -4.46 0.28
CA PRO A 44 -10.91 -4.75 -0.74
C PRO A 44 -11.04 -3.59 -1.72
N ARG A 45 -11.52 -3.85 -2.93
CA ARG A 45 -11.84 -2.78 -3.87
C ARG A 45 -13.10 -2.05 -3.39
N PRO A 46 -13.07 -0.71 -3.25
CA PRO A 46 -14.27 0.04 -2.88
C PRO A 46 -15.33 -0.04 -3.98
N ARG A 47 -16.59 0.07 -3.59
CA ARG A 47 -17.69 0.23 -4.54
C ARG A 47 -17.80 1.70 -4.91
N VAL A 48 -17.56 2.01 -6.19
CA VAL A 48 -17.67 3.38 -6.70
C VAL A 48 -19.01 3.56 -7.38
N ARG A 49 -19.75 4.59 -6.98
CA ARG A 49 -21.02 4.99 -7.61
C ARG A 49 -20.86 6.37 -8.25
N TRP A 50 -21.40 6.49 -9.46
CA TRP A 50 -21.32 7.69 -10.27
C TRP A 50 -22.57 8.55 -10.12
N PHE A 51 -22.38 9.85 -10.04
CA PHE A 51 -23.45 10.84 -9.96
C PHE A 51 -23.24 11.94 -11.00
N GLU A 52 -24.34 12.52 -11.47
CA GLU A 52 -24.27 13.65 -12.40
C GLU A 52 -23.91 14.94 -11.67
N TYR A 53 -24.49 15.13 -10.48
CA TYR A 53 -24.26 16.27 -9.62
C TYR A 53 -24.28 15.78 -8.17
N LEU A 54 -23.47 16.39 -7.32
CA LEU A 54 -23.58 16.22 -5.87
C LEU A 54 -24.16 17.52 -5.32
N ASP A 55 -25.42 17.51 -4.92
CA ASP A 55 -26.11 18.68 -4.34
C ASP A 55 -25.64 19.03 -2.92
N TRP A 56 -24.50 18.48 -2.48
CA TRP A 56 -24.07 18.53 -1.09
C TRP A 56 -23.32 19.81 -0.71
N GLY A 57 -23.54 20.89 -1.46
CA GLY A 57 -23.12 22.26 -1.16
C GLY A 57 -21.61 22.54 -1.18
N LYS A 58 -20.73 21.56 -0.91
CA LYS A 58 -19.28 21.77 -0.75
C LYS A 58 -18.37 20.62 -1.17
N THR A 59 -18.86 19.40 -1.39
CA THR A 59 -17.99 18.25 -1.68
C THR A 59 -18.18 17.72 -3.09
N ALA A 60 -17.05 17.42 -3.75
CA ALA A 60 -17.01 16.95 -5.13
C ALA A 60 -16.95 15.40 -5.23
N GLY A 61 -16.94 14.76 -4.05
CA GLY A 61 -17.06 13.32 -3.81
C GLY A 61 -17.52 13.11 -2.36
N ARG A 62 -17.77 11.85 -2.00
CA ARG A 62 -17.89 11.42 -0.60
C ARG A 62 -17.59 9.95 -0.47
N THR A 63 -16.93 9.63 0.63
CA THR A 63 -16.70 8.26 1.05
C THR A 63 -17.48 7.99 2.31
N TYR A 64 -18.14 6.85 2.36
CA TYR A 64 -18.96 6.42 3.48
C TYR A 64 -18.22 5.39 4.32
N GLU A 65 -18.65 5.26 5.58
CA GLU A 65 -18.09 4.31 6.54
C GLU A 65 -18.22 2.85 6.07
N ASN A 66 -19.25 2.54 5.28
CA ASN A 66 -19.44 1.22 4.68
C ASN A 66 -18.46 0.91 3.53
N GLY A 67 -17.57 1.84 3.18
CA GLY A 67 -16.59 1.69 2.11
C GLY A 67 -17.08 2.05 0.70
N ASP A 68 -18.31 2.53 0.56
CA ASP A 68 -18.81 3.06 -0.71
C ASP A 68 -18.19 4.45 -0.98
N ILE A 69 -17.84 4.71 -2.23
CA ILE A 69 -17.32 5.99 -2.71
C ILE A 69 -18.29 6.55 -3.75
N HIS A 70 -18.83 7.73 -3.51
CA HIS A 70 -19.63 8.48 -4.46
C HIS A 70 -18.77 9.55 -5.13
N LEU A 71 -18.77 9.56 -6.46
CA LEU A 71 -18.01 10.51 -7.27
C LEU A 71 -18.88 11.08 -8.38
N VAL A 72 -18.61 12.32 -8.76
CA VAL A 72 -19.16 12.89 -9.99
C VAL A 72 -18.47 12.26 -11.19
N HIS A 73 -19.25 11.82 -12.18
CA HIS A 73 -18.72 11.23 -13.42
C HIS A 73 -17.91 12.28 -14.21
N PRO A 74 -16.78 11.92 -14.86
CA PRO A 74 -15.98 12.86 -15.66
C PRO A 74 -16.79 13.67 -16.69
N GLU A 75 -17.79 13.06 -17.32
CA GLU A 75 -18.64 13.75 -18.31
C GLU A 75 -19.43 14.91 -17.70
N SER A 76 -20.01 14.68 -16.51
CA SER A 76 -20.77 15.71 -15.80
C SER A 76 -19.84 16.72 -15.14
N TRP A 77 -18.66 16.27 -14.69
CA TRP A 77 -17.61 17.15 -14.18
C TRP A 77 -17.16 18.17 -15.21
N LYS A 78 -16.89 17.76 -16.45
CA LYS A 78 -16.48 18.66 -17.54
C LYS A 78 -17.51 19.76 -17.81
N ARG A 79 -18.79 19.50 -17.52
CA ARG A 79 -19.90 20.46 -17.67
C ARG A 79 -20.07 21.39 -16.45
N GLY A 80 -19.33 21.18 -15.37
CA GLY A 80 -19.40 21.98 -14.15
C GLY A 80 -18.87 23.41 -14.35
N ARG A 81 -19.45 24.38 -13.63
CA ARG A 81 -18.96 25.78 -13.65
C ARG A 81 -17.78 26.00 -12.69
N LYS A 82 -17.84 25.43 -11.48
CA LYS A 82 -16.84 25.61 -10.41
C LYS A 82 -15.71 24.56 -10.45
N TYR A 83 -16.06 23.34 -10.83
CA TYR A 83 -15.14 22.21 -10.90
C TYR A 83 -15.27 21.57 -12.28
N ASN A 84 -14.24 21.74 -13.12
CA ASN A 84 -14.26 21.23 -14.49
C ASN A 84 -12.90 20.74 -15.01
N SER A 85 -11.84 20.88 -14.21
CA SER A 85 -10.50 20.46 -14.63
C SER A 85 -10.23 18.99 -14.30
N GLU A 86 -9.49 18.32 -15.18
CA GLU A 86 -8.98 16.94 -14.99
C GLU A 86 -8.20 16.82 -13.68
N ARG A 87 -7.29 17.77 -13.42
CA ARG A 87 -6.44 17.74 -12.22
C ARG A 87 -7.25 17.81 -10.92
N GLN A 88 -8.32 18.61 -10.89
CA GLN A 88 -9.20 18.66 -9.72
C GLN A 88 -10.02 17.38 -9.57
N TRP A 89 -10.47 16.78 -10.67
CA TRP A 89 -11.20 15.52 -10.64
C TRP A 89 -10.31 14.38 -10.12
N VAL A 90 -9.11 14.23 -10.68
CA VAL A 90 -8.12 13.23 -10.23
C VAL A 90 -7.76 13.44 -8.76
N ARG A 91 -7.55 14.69 -8.34
CA ARG A 91 -7.33 15.02 -6.91
C ARG A 91 -8.51 14.59 -6.03
N THR A 92 -9.75 14.75 -6.51
CA THR A 92 -10.96 14.33 -5.80
C THR A 92 -11.00 12.82 -5.64
N VAL A 93 -10.69 12.06 -6.70
CA VAL A 93 -10.56 10.59 -6.61
C VAL A 93 -9.54 10.19 -5.55
N TYR A 94 -8.36 10.81 -5.52
CA TYR A 94 -7.37 10.53 -4.48
C TYR A 94 -7.83 10.92 -3.07
N HIS A 95 -8.54 12.04 -2.94
CA HIS A 95 -9.07 12.50 -1.67
C HIS A 95 -10.08 11.50 -1.09
N GLU A 96 -11.06 11.08 -1.90
CA GLU A 96 -12.05 10.09 -1.50
C GLU A 96 -11.42 8.72 -1.25
N PHE A 97 -10.50 8.28 -2.11
CA PHE A 97 -9.78 7.03 -1.86
C PHE A 97 -8.94 7.12 -0.56
N GLY A 98 -8.41 8.29 -0.22
CA GLY A 98 -7.75 8.55 1.04
C GLY A 98 -8.69 8.37 2.24
N HIS A 99 -9.92 8.89 2.14
CA HIS A 99 -10.96 8.61 3.14
C HIS A 99 -11.26 7.12 3.24
N TYR A 100 -11.39 6.42 2.12
CA TYR A 100 -11.59 4.97 2.12
C TYR A 100 -10.44 4.24 2.83
N VAL A 101 -9.20 4.61 2.53
CA VAL A 101 -8.01 4.05 3.21
C VAL A 101 -8.03 4.34 4.70
N LEU A 102 -8.61 5.45 5.16
CA LEU A 102 -8.71 5.77 6.59
C LEU A 102 -9.86 5.02 7.27
N TRP A 103 -10.99 4.84 6.60
CA TRP A 103 -12.14 4.11 7.12
C TRP A 103 -11.99 2.60 7.09
N ALA A 104 -11.40 2.05 6.02
CA ALA A 104 -11.33 0.61 5.81
C ALA A 104 -10.42 -0.07 6.85
N ASP A 105 -10.92 -1.07 7.57
CA ASP A 105 -10.23 -1.74 8.69
C ASP A 105 -9.92 -0.81 9.88
N PRO A 106 -10.97 -0.26 10.55
CA PRO A 106 -10.80 0.66 11.67
C PRO A 106 -10.26 -0.05 12.92
N GLU A 107 -10.68 -1.30 13.17
CA GLU A 107 -10.26 -2.10 14.32
C GLU A 107 -8.75 -2.33 14.34
N ARG A 108 -8.17 -2.86 13.25
CA ARG A 108 -6.72 -3.10 13.18
C ARG A 108 -5.91 -1.82 13.33
N LYS A 109 -6.43 -0.69 12.85
CA LYS A 109 -5.78 0.62 13.01
C LYS A 109 -5.90 1.12 14.44
N ALA A 110 -7.03 0.93 15.09
CA ALA A 110 -7.25 1.26 16.49
C ALA A 110 -6.30 0.45 17.38
N ASP A 111 -6.18 -0.87 17.16
CA ASP A 111 -5.21 -1.73 17.84
C ASP A 111 -3.77 -1.27 17.63
N GLY A 112 -3.40 -1.01 16.36
CA GLY A 112 -2.08 -0.51 16.01
C GLY A 112 -1.78 0.86 16.63
N PHE A 113 -2.78 1.72 16.75
CA PHE A 113 -2.69 3.01 17.43
C PHE A 113 -2.49 2.79 18.94
N ALA A 114 -3.35 2.03 19.60
CA ALA A 114 -3.30 1.75 21.04
C ALA A 114 -1.95 1.15 21.43
N TYR A 115 -1.49 0.12 20.69
CA TYR A 115 -0.20 -0.51 20.91
C TYR A 115 0.97 0.48 20.85
N ARG A 116 1.00 1.37 19.83
CA ARG A 116 2.06 2.37 19.67
C ARG A 116 1.98 3.49 20.69
N PHE A 117 0.77 3.89 21.07
CA PHE A 117 0.52 4.93 22.05
C PHE A 117 1.05 4.50 23.42
N VAL A 118 0.74 3.27 23.86
CA VAL A 118 1.18 2.74 25.17
C VAL A 118 2.69 2.46 25.21
N ARG A 119 3.27 1.92 24.12
CA ARG A 119 4.69 1.52 24.07
C ARG A 119 5.68 2.68 24.27
N GLY A 120 5.25 3.93 24.15
CA GLY A 120 6.06 5.13 24.41
C GLY A 120 5.75 5.85 25.73
N VAL A 121 4.70 5.47 26.45
CA VAL A 121 4.25 6.15 27.69
C VAL A 121 4.76 5.43 28.94
N ALA A 122 5.06 4.12 28.87
CA ALA A 122 5.52 3.32 30.00
C ALA A 122 7.02 3.49 30.37
N LEU A 123 7.59 4.70 30.24
CA LEU A 123 9.00 5.00 30.56
C LEU A 123 9.22 6.27 31.39
N GLU A 124 8.29 6.63 32.27
CA GLU A 124 8.56 7.64 33.33
C GLU A 124 8.38 7.12 34.76
N GLY A 125 8.34 5.79 34.96
CA GLY A 125 7.98 5.20 36.26
C GLY A 125 9.04 4.36 36.97
N ARG A 126 10.18 4.01 36.36
CA ARG A 126 11.21 3.21 37.05
C ARG A 126 12.61 3.64 36.62
N GLY A 127 13.21 4.51 37.42
CA GLY A 127 14.62 4.85 37.33
C GLY A 127 15.51 3.62 37.54
N GLY A 128 16.63 3.60 36.83
CA GLY A 128 17.69 2.63 37.08
C GLY A 128 18.66 2.42 35.92
N GLY A 129 19.66 3.30 35.82
CA GLY A 129 21.04 2.89 35.48
C GLY A 129 21.40 2.61 34.01
N ARG A 130 22.34 3.44 33.51
CA ARG A 130 23.16 3.26 32.30
C ARG A 130 23.71 1.84 32.14
N THR A 131 23.62 1.26 30.94
CA THR A 131 24.80 0.66 30.26
C THR A 131 24.62 0.58 28.74
N ARG A 132 25.45 1.34 28.00
CA ARG A 132 25.87 0.96 26.64
C ARG A 132 26.64 -0.35 26.75
N LEU A 133 26.17 -1.44 26.16
CA LEU A 133 27.03 -2.57 25.84
C LEU A 133 26.79 -3.06 24.41
N VAL A 134 27.83 -2.83 23.62
CA VAL A 134 28.11 -3.42 22.32
C VAL A 134 28.31 -4.93 22.50
N GLY A 135 27.73 -5.72 21.60
CA GLY A 135 28.38 -6.92 21.07
C GLY A 135 28.36 -8.22 21.91
N THR A 136 27.96 -9.27 21.20
CA THR A 136 28.48 -10.66 21.26
C THR A 136 27.91 -11.68 22.26
N ALA A 137 27.73 -12.88 21.69
CA ALA A 137 27.61 -14.21 22.28
C ALA A 137 26.25 -14.56 22.93
N ALA A 138 25.30 -15.13 22.18
CA ALA A 138 25.23 -16.55 21.82
C ALA A 138 24.99 -17.50 23.01
N SER A 139 23.79 -18.08 23.08
CA SER A 139 23.63 -19.43 23.64
C SER A 139 22.45 -20.16 23.01
N ARG A 140 22.82 -21.17 22.22
CA ARG A 140 22.26 -22.53 22.19
C ARG A 140 20.77 -22.70 21.84
N ALA A 141 20.52 -22.95 20.55
CA ALA A 141 19.76 -24.15 20.18
C ALA A 141 20.11 -24.60 18.74
N ARG A 142 20.59 -25.85 18.66
CA ARG A 142 20.38 -26.78 17.53
C ARG A 142 21.28 -26.65 16.30
N ARG A 143 22.53 -27.10 16.45
CA ARG A 143 23.35 -27.66 15.36
C ARG A 143 23.72 -29.11 15.72
N LYS A 144 23.09 -30.10 15.10
CA LYS A 144 23.60 -31.47 15.04
C LYS A 144 23.22 -32.08 13.68
N ARG A 145 24.26 -32.58 12.99
CA ARG A 145 24.27 -33.31 11.71
C ARG A 145 24.18 -32.47 10.43
N ALA A 146 25.35 -32.11 9.90
CA ALA A 146 25.79 -32.48 8.54
C ALA A 146 27.10 -31.77 8.17
N SER A 147 28.25 -32.19 8.71
CA SER A 147 29.57 -31.87 8.11
C SER A 147 30.72 -32.58 8.82
N LEU A 148 30.87 -33.90 8.63
CA LEU A 148 32.16 -34.57 8.80
C LEU A 148 32.27 -35.66 7.76
N ARG A 149 32.82 -35.28 6.60
CA ARG A 149 33.69 -36.09 5.74
C ARG A 149 34.24 -35.18 4.63
N ARG A 150 35.33 -34.47 4.95
CA ARG A 150 36.40 -34.19 3.97
C ARG A 150 37.18 -35.52 3.84
N SER A 151 37.65 -35.94 2.67
CA SER A 151 38.84 -35.43 1.99
C SER A 151 38.92 -35.94 0.54
N HIS A 152 39.64 -35.21 -0.30
CA HIS A 152 39.77 -35.34 -1.76
C HIS A 152 41.12 -36.04 -2.14
N PRO A 153 41.57 -36.10 -3.41
CA PRO A 153 41.66 -37.24 -4.36
C PRO A 153 43.11 -37.78 -4.60
N PRO A 154 43.40 -38.55 -5.69
CA PRO A 154 44.06 -37.92 -6.85
C PRO A 154 43.70 -38.47 -8.26
N ARG A 155 44.33 -37.86 -9.27
CA ARG A 155 44.09 -37.81 -10.73
C ARG A 155 44.75 -38.95 -11.57
N ARG A 156 44.06 -39.33 -12.68
CA ARG A 156 44.48 -39.61 -14.10
C ARG A 156 45.53 -40.74 -14.39
N PRO A 157 45.78 -41.20 -15.66
CA PRO A 157 45.22 -40.85 -17.00
C PRO A 157 44.92 -42.03 -17.99
N ARG A 158 44.30 -41.71 -19.16
CA ARG A 158 44.45 -42.29 -20.55
C ARG A 158 44.06 -43.79 -20.76
N ARG A 159 43.53 -44.31 -21.89
CA ARG A 159 43.72 -44.01 -23.33
C ARG A 159 42.71 -44.84 -24.20
N SER A 160 42.32 -44.28 -25.35
CA SER A 160 42.11 -44.90 -26.70
C SER A 160 41.13 -46.07 -27.00
N ARG A 161 40.21 -45.78 -27.95
CA ARG A 161 39.87 -46.42 -29.24
C ARG A 161 39.23 -47.84 -29.35
N PHE A 162 38.45 -47.95 -30.45
CA PHE A 162 37.91 -49.12 -31.18
C PHE A 162 36.62 -49.72 -30.58
N HIS A 163 35.55 -50.06 -31.32
CA HIS A 163 35.27 -50.16 -32.77
C HIS A 163 33.82 -49.76 -33.02
#